data_AF-A0A936KMX6-F1
#
_entry.id   AF-A0A936KMX6-F1
#
_cell.length_a   1.000
_cell.length_b   1.000
_cell.length_c   1.000
_cell.angle_alpha   90.00
_cell.angle_beta   90.00
_cell.angle_gamma   90.00
#
_symmetry.space_group_name_H-M   'P 1'
#
loop_
_entity.id
_entity.type
_entity.pdbx_description
1 polymer ?
#
loop_
_entity_poly.entity_id
_entity_poly.type
_entity_poly.pdbx_seq_one_letter_code
_entity_poly.pdbx_strand_id
1 'polypeptide(L)' 'MMNKAIFEEKWTQIRGQINAKWSLMVEYDLVKVDKAEVKFDKFTTMLQVKYGYTRQKAREEIAKLWSEYEAKNKSTAK' A
#
# COMPACT_ATOMS: atom_id res chain seq x y z
N MET A 1 -11.07 8.46 -3.06
CA MET A 1 -9.63 8.76 -3.19
C MET A 1 -8.98 8.54 -1.83
N MET A 2 -7.90 7.76 -1.78
CA MET A 2 -7.17 7.51 -0.52
C MET A 2 -6.37 8.77 -0.13
N ASN A 3 -6.43 9.15 1.14
CA ASN A 3 -5.61 10.23 1.68
C ASN A 3 -4.23 9.69 2.07
N LYS A 4 -3.16 10.40 1.69
CA LYS A 4 -1.77 10.05 2.06
C LYS A 4 -1.61 9.88 3.57
N ALA A 5 -2.21 10.77 4.37
CA ALA A 5 -2.11 10.72 5.83
C ALA A 5 -2.68 9.41 6.42
N ILE A 6 -3.82 8.95 5.90
CA ILE A 6 -4.44 7.69 6.32
C ILE A 6 -3.53 6.51 5.95
N PHE A 7 -2.89 6.54 4.78
CA PHE A 7 -1.95 5.50 4.38
C PHE A 7 -0.75 5.43 5.32
N GLU A 8 -0.18 6.58 5.71
CA GLU A 8 0.94 6.63 6.67
C GLU A 8 0.54 6.04 8.03
N GLU A 9 -0.60 6.46 8.57
CA GLU A 9 -1.10 6.01 9.87
C GLU A 9 -1.38 4.51 9.88
N LYS A 10 -1.90 3.97 8.77
CA LYS A 10 -2.38 2.59 8.67
C LYS A 10 -1.41 1.64 7.99
N TRP A 11 -0.21 2.11 7.69
CA TRP A 11 0.80 1.38 6.94
C TRP A 11 1.11 0.02 7.57
N THR A 12 1.35 -0.04 8.89
CA THR A 12 1.70 -1.27 9.60
C THR A 12 0.65 -2.37 9.43
N GLN A 13 -0.63 -1.99 9.39
CA GLN A 13 -1.75 -2.91 9.26
C GLN A 13 -1.88 -3.47 7.84
N ILE A 14 -1.67 -2.63 6.82
CA ILE A 14 -1.77 -3.06 5.43
C ILE A 14 -0.51 -3.78 4.94
N ARG A 15 0.66 -3.49 5.53
CA ARG A 15 1.98 -4.07 5.19
C ARG A 15 1.94 -5.59 5.11
N GLY A 16 1.26 -6.24 6.05
CA GLY A 16 1.14 -7.70 6.09
C GLY A 16 0.41 -8.32 4.90
N GLN A 17 -0.35 -7.53 4.12
CA GLN A 17 -1.13 -8.01 2.97
C GLN A 17 -0.49 -7.63 1.62
N ILE A 18 0.56 -6.81 1.64
CA ILE A 18 1.17 -6.25 0.42
C ILE A 18 1.74 -7.36 -0.46
N ASN A 19 2.49 -8.30 0.10
CA ASN A 19 3.16 -9.35 -0.69
C ASN A 19 2.16 -10.31 -1.34
N ALA A 20 0.98 -10.48 -0.75
CA ALA A 20 -0.09 -11.29 -1.34
C ALA A 20 -0.70 -10.63 -2.60
N LYS A 21 -0.76 -9.30 -2.64
CA LYS A 21 -1.29 -8.53 -3.78
C LYS A 21 -0.21 -8.19 -4.81
N TRP A 22 1.02 -8.01 -4.36
CA TRP A 22 2.18 -7.62 -5.15
C TRP A 22 3.38 -8.49 -4.81
N SER A 23 3.47 -9.67 -5.43
CA SER A 23 4.51 -10.68 -5.17
C SER A 23 5.97 -10.22 -5.41
N LEU A 24 6.21 -9.25 -6.30
CA LEU A 24 7.51 -8.61 -6.53
C LEU A 24 7.92 -7.61 -5.44
N MET A 25 6.98 -7.19 -4.57
CA MET A 25 7.31 -6.42 -3.38
C MET A 25 7.76 -7.39 -2.30
N VAL A 26 9.07 -7.55 -2.13
CA VAL A 26 9.62 -8.43 -1.09
C VAL A 26 9.84 -7.64 0.20
N GLU A 27 10.07 -8.32 1.31
CA GLU A 27 10.25 -7.68 2.62
C GLU A 27 11.29 -6.56 2.61
N TYR A 28 12.40 -6.74 1.89
CA TYR A 28 13.44 -5.72 1.74
C TYR A 28 12.93 -4.42 1.10
N ASP A 29 11.98 -4.49 0.17
CA ASP A 29 11.34 -3.32 -0.43
C ASP A 29 10.42 -2.61 0.57
N LEU A 30 9.70 -3.38 1.39
CA LEU A 30 8.85 -2.82 2.43
C LEU A 30 9.67 -2.09 3.49
N VAL A 31 10.84 -2.62 3.85
CA VAL A 31 11.80 -1.93 4.74
C VAL A 31 12.25 -0.58 4.17
N LYS A 32 12.41 -0.47 2.85
CA LYS A 32 12.72 0.83 2.21
C LYS A 32 11.55 1.81 2.29
N VAL A 33 10.32 1.30 2.25
CA VAL A 33 9.12 2.12 2.44
C VAL A 33 9.04 2.55 3.90
N ASP A 34 9.23 1.65 4.87
CA ASP A 34 9.22 1.94 6.31
C ASP A 34 10.11 3.15 6.68
N LYS A 35 11.30 3.21 6.08
CA LYS A 35 12.32 4.24 6.32
C LYS A 35 12.11 5.53 5.54
N ALA A 36 11.12 5.58 4.64
CA ALA A 36 10.86 6.77 3.85
C ALA A 36 10.16 7.85 4.68
N GLU A 37 10.52 9.11 4.41
CA GLU A 37 9.84 10.28 4.99
C GLU A 37 8.34 10.29 4.64
N VAL A 38 8.02 9.93 3.39
CA VAL A 38 6.64 9.74 2.92
C VAL A 38 6.50 8.35 2.29
N LYS A 39 5.97 7.40 3.07
CA LYS A 39 5.76 6.00 2.66
C LYS A 39 4.85 5.91 1.45
N PHE A 40 3.79 6.71 1.39
CA PHE A 40 2.86 6.69 0.27
C PHE A 40 3.56 6.98 -1.08
N ASP A 41 4.38 8.02 -1.13
CA ASP A 41 5.09 8.39 -2.36
C ASP A 41 6.20 7.38 -2.68
N LYS A 42 6.90 6.85 -1.66
CA LYS A 42 7.88 5.78 -1.86
C LYS A 42 7.23 4.51 -2.40
N PHE A 43 6.14 4.05 -1.80
CA PHE A 43 5.40 2.86 -2.23
C PHE A 43 4.83 3.02 -3.64
N THR A 44 4.26 4.18 -3.95
CA THR A 44 3.81 4.53 -5.30
C THR A 44 4.96 4.42 -6.32
N THR A 45 6.15 4.91 -5.97
CA THR A 45 7.33 4.80 -6.84
C THR A 45 7.78 3.35 -7.03
N MET A 46 7.74 2.54 -5.98
CA MET A 46 8.10 1.12 -6.07
C MET A 46 7.14 0.35 -6.98
N LEU A 47 5.84 0.64 -6.92
CA LEU A 47 4.85 0.04 -7.83
C LEU A 47 5.12 0.43 -9.30
N GLN A 48 5.53 1.68 -9.56
CA GLN A 48 5.93 2.09 -10.90
C GLN A 48 7.17 1.32 -11.39
N VAL A 49 8.22 1.23 -10.56
CA VAL A 49 9.48 0.58 -10.95
C VAL A 49 9.34 -0.92 -11.14
N LYS A 50 8.62 -1.62 -10.26
CA LYS A 50 8.54 -3.08 -10.28
C LYS A 50 7.45 -3.65 -11.17
N TYR A 51 6.37 -2.90 -11.38
CA TYR A 51 5.21 -3.38 -12.13
C TYR A 51 4.91 -2.54 -13.38
N GLY A 52 5.70 -1.50 -13.66
CA GLY A 52 5.48 -0.62 -14.80
C GLY A 52 4.19 0.19 -14.70
N TYR A 53 3.65 0.40 -13.51
CA TYR A 53 2.42 1.15 -13.33
C TYR A 53 2.65 2.63 -13.66
N THR A 54 1.63 3.29 -14.17
CA THR A 54 1.60 4.76 -14.12
C THR A 54 1.38 5.19 -12.68
N ARG A 55 1.79 6.43 -12.35
CA ARG A 55 1.56 6.99 -11.02
C ARG A 55 0.07 6.98 -10.63
N GLN A 56 -0.82 7.19 -11.59
CA GLN A 56 -2.27 7.12 -11.37
C GLN A 56 -2.70 5.69 -11.00
N LYS A 57 -2.34 4.69 -11.82
CA LYS A 57 -2.69 3.29 -11.56
C LYS A 57 -2.16 2.80 -10.21
N ALA A 58 -0.94 3.17 -9.86
CA ALA A 58 -0.35 2.81 -8.57
C ALA A 58 -1.19 3.36 -7.39
N ARG A 59 -1.69 4.60 -7.48
CA ARG A 59 -2.55 5.19 -6.45
C ARG A 59 -3.93 4.56 -6.39
N GLU A 60 -4.51 4.22 -7.53
CA GLU A 60 -5.79 3.53 -7.61
C GLU A 60 -5.70 2.15 -6.95
N GLU A 61 -4.64 1.40 -7.22
CA GLU A 61 -4.42 0.08 -6.63
C GLU A 61 -4.15 0.16 -5.11
N ILE A 62 -3.44 1.19 -4.63
CA ILE A 62 -3.29 1.47 -3.20
C ILE A 62 -4.65 1.76 -2.55
N ALA A 63 -5.47 2.61 -3.18
CA ALA A 63 -6.80 2.94 -2.68
C ALA A 63 -7.70 1.69 -2.64
N LYS A 64 -7.60 0.82 -3.65
CA LYS A 64 -8.33 -0.44 -3.70
C LYS A 64 -7.92 -1.39 -2.57
N LEU A 65 -6.62 -1.54 -2.31
CA LEU A 65 -6.13 -2.32 -1.16
C LEU A 65 -6.73 -1.79 0.16
N TRP A 66 -6.77 -0.47 0.33
CA TRP A 66 -7.35 0.13 1.53
C TRP A 66 -8.85 -0.18 1.68
N SER A 67 -9.63 0.01 0.61
CA SER A 67 -11.07 -0.30 0.63
C SER A 67 -11.33 -1.77 0.93
N GLU A 68 -10.53 -2.68 0.38
CA GLU A 68 -10.59 -4.12 0.68
C GLU A 68 -10.27 -4.40 2.16
N TYR A 69 -9.26 -3.72 2.73
CA TYR A 69 -8.89 -3.83 4.14
C TYR A 69 -10.00 -3.31 5.06
N GLU A 70 -10.58 -2.14 4.78
CA GLU A 70 -11.69 -1.59 5.58
C GLU A 70 -12.93 -2.47 5.52
N ALA A 71 -13.29 -2.99 4.35
CA ALA A 71 -14.44 -3.86 4.17
C ALA A 71 -14.31 -5.14 5.02
N LYS A 72 -13.13 -5.79 5.00
CA LYS A 72 -12.85 -6.98 5.81
C LYS A 72 -12.93 -6.70 7.31
N ASN A 73 -12.40 -5.57 7.77
CA ASN A 73 -12.39 -5.24 9.21
C ASN A 73 -13.76 -4.75 9.73
N LYS A 74 -14.60 -4.17 8.88
CA LYS A 74 -16.00 -3.86 9.25
C LYS A 74 -16.85 -5.13 9.38
N SER A 75 -16.56 -6.17 8.60
CA SER A 75 -17.29 -7.45 8.69
C SER A 75 -16.94 -8.30 9.91
N THR A 76 -15.75 -8.15 10.49
CA THR A 76 -15.32 -8.86 11.72
C THR A 76 -15.73 -8.16 13.01
N ALA A 77 -16.23 -6.92 12.94
CA ALA A 77 -16.72 -6.16 14.09
C ALA A 77 -18.23 -6.33 14.34
N LYS A 78 -18.88 -7.32 13.72
CA LYS A 78 -20.32 -7.60 13.84
C LYS A 78 -20.57 -9.01 14.36
#